data_AF-A0A4Q3K142-F1
#
_entry.id   AF-A0A4Q3K142-F1
#
_cell.length_a   1.000
_cell.length_b   1.000
_cell.length_c   1.000
_cell.angle_alpha   90.00
_cell.angle_beta   90.00
_cell.angle_gamma   90.00
#
_symmetry.space_group_name_H-M   'P 1'
#
loop_
_entity.id
_entity.type
_entity.pdbx_description
1 polymer ?
#
loop_
_entity_poly.entity_id
_entity_poly.type
_entity_poly.pdbx_seq_one_letter_code
_entity_poly.pdbx_strand_id
1 'polypeptide(L)'
;MEAVSAGVYDALPAQVRDRLPAEVMASAQNAQVFRATFDVLPRLVDDLLARLRQVEGQPWPMWKLVAAFYLVEVQIGHNSVTQAGERIYSTMPWPPTVKTIADALRFTQTAYLESHLRTPVSAIGGWKVESEGPDRMVLVDETPYPCHFSEGVVAGICRKFSRQRPNYRRLAPHTSRRAGGTSTRYEITYIPA
;
A
#
# COMPACT_ATOMS: atom_id res chain seq x y z
N MET A 1 -12.88 20.35 2.03
CA MET A 1 -12.44 19.09 2.68
C MET A 1 -12.62 19.29 4.16
N GLU A 2 -13.64 18.71 4.79
CA GLU A 2 -13.80 18.86 6.24
C GLU A 2 -12.58 18.23 6.92
N ALA A 3 -11.73 19.08 7.48
CA ALA A 3 -10.53 18.68 8.19
C ALA A 3 -10.94 17.95 9.47
N VAL A 4 -10.96 16.62 9.44
CA VAL A 4 -11.49 15.82 10.55
C VAL A 4 -10.55 15.81 11.77
N SER A 5 -9.28 16.23 11.66
CA SER A 5 -8.49 16.59 12.85
C SER A 5 -7.23 17.39 12.51
N ALA A 6 -6.81 18.30 13.39
CA ALA A 6 -5.50 18.95 13.35
C ALA A 6 -4.36 17.90 13.28
N GLY A 7 -3.33 18.13 12.47
CA GLY A 7 -2.15 17.26 12.36
C GLY A 7 -2.23 16.10 11.35
N VAL A 8 -3.43 15.72 10.86
CA VAL A 8 -3.56 14.68 9.81
C VAL A 8 -2.96 15.18 8.48
N TYR A 9 -3.22 16.45 8.17
CA TYR A 9 -2.68 17.12 6.98
C TYR A 9 -1.16 17.26 7.03
N ASP A 10 -0.58 17.36 8.23
CA ASP A 10 0.86 17.55 8.43
C ASP A 10 1.63 16.23 8.37
N ALA A 11 0.97 15.10 8.64
CA ALA A 11 1.56 13.77 8.52
C ALA A 11 1.68 13.29 7.07
N LEU A 12 0.95 13.92 6.13
CA LEU A 12 0.98 13.57 4.71
C LEU A 12 2.10 14.35 3.98
N PRO A 13 2.94 13.68 3.18
CA PRO A 13 3.85 14.36 2.28
C PRO A 13 3.09 15.29 1.33
N ALA A 14 3.62 16.49 1.04
CA ALA A 14 2.95 17.50 0.22
C ALA A 14 2.50 16.94 -1.15
N GLN A 15 3.36 16.14 -1.80
CA GLN A 15 3.09 15.50 -3.08
C GLN A 15 1.92 14.50 -3.05
N VAL A 16 1.56 13.98 -1.87
CA VAL A 16 0.41 13.10 -1.66
C VAL A 16 -0.81 13.92 -1.26
N ARG A 17 -0.64 14.78 -0.26
CA ARG A 17 -1.68 15.60 0.35
C ARG A 17 -2.48 16.41 -0.68
N ASP A 18 -1.77 17.04 -1.62
CA ASP A 18 -2.36 17.96 -2.58
C ASP A 18 -2.99 17.24 -3.79
N ARG A 19 -2.86 15.90 -3.86
CA ARG A 19 -3.33 15.04 -4.95
C ARG A 19 -4.33 13.97 -4.53
N LEU A 20 -4.61 13.84 -3.24
CA LEU A 20 -5.56 12.85 -2.74
C LEU A 20 -7.00 13.27 -3.09
N PRO A 21 -7.72 12.49 -3.92
CA PRO A 21 -9.09 12.84 -4.29
C PRO A 21 -10.02 12.65 -3.10
N ALA A 22 -10.76 13.71 -2.74
CA ALA A 22 -11.67 13.70 -1.59
C ALA A 22 -12.88 12.78 -1.79
N GLU A 23 -13.29 12.57 -3.04
CA GLU A 23 -14.50 11.82 -3.42
C GLU A 23 -14.25 10.33 -3.61
N VAL A 24 -12.98 9.91 -3.67
CA VAL A 24 -12.65 8.49 -3.85
C VAL A 24 -12.85 7.74 -2.55
N MET A 25 -13.50 6.59 -2.68
CA MET A 25 -13.80 5.68 -1.59
C MET A 25 -12.98 4.40 -1.70
N ALA A 26 -12.45 3.96 -0.56
CA ALA A 26 -11.95 2.62 -0.35
C ALA A 26 -13.09 1.71 0.11
N SER A 27 -13.02 0.42 -0.23
CA SER A 27 -14.03 -0.56 0.20
C SER A 27 -14.05 -0.70 1.73
N ALA A 28 -15.20 -1.06 2.29
CA ALA A 28 -15.36 -1.28 3.73
C ALA A 28 -14.38 -2.33 4.30
N GLN A 29 -13.96 -3.29 3.45
CA GLN A 29 -13.01 -4.33 3.80
C GLN A 29 -11.65 -3.76 4.24
N ASN A 30 -11.24 -2.59 3.73
CA ASN A 30 -9.95 -1.99 4.09
C ASN A 30 -9.85 -1.69 5.59
N ALA A 31 -10.94 -1.28 6.26
CA ALA A 31 -10.90 -1.02 7.70
C ALA A 31 -10.68 -2.31 8.50
N GLN A 32 -11.27 -3.43 8.05
CA GLN A 32 -11.07 -4.75 8.66
C GLN A 32 -9.63 -5.22 8.44
N VAL A 33 -9.13 -5.09 7.21
CA VAL A 33 -7.73 -5.42 6.87
C VAL A 33 -6.76 -4.57 7.71
N PHE A 34 -7.03 -3.27 7.86
CA PHE A 34 -6.22 -2.37 8.68
C PHE A 34 -6.18 -2.84 10.15
N ARG A 35 -7.34 -3.12 10.76
CA ARG A 35 -7.40 -3.67 12.13
C ARG A 35 -6.64 -4.98 12.28
N ALA A 36 -6.89 -5.95 11.39
CA ALA A 36 -6.24 -7.26 11.43
C ALA A 36 -4.72 -7.17 11.27
N THR A 37 -4.25 -6.14 10.57
CA THR A 37 -2.83 -5.94 10.32
C THR A 37 -2.09 -5.38 11.54
N PHE A 38 -2.78 -4.56 12.35
CA PHE A 38 -2.24 -3.91 13.56
C PHE A 38 -2.85 -4.48 14.85
N ASP A 39 -3.21 -5.76 14.84
CA ASP A 39 -3.89 -6.48 15.93
C ASP A 39 -3.12 -6.50 17.27
N VAL A 40 -1.81 -6.28 17.24
CA VAL A 40 -0.96 -6.15 18.44
C VAL A 40 -1.12 -4.80 19.18
N LEU A 41 -1.75 -3.80 18.55
CA LEU A 41 -1.99 -2.46 19.09
C LEU A 41 -3.46 -2.04 18.94
N PRO A 42 -4.44 -2.83 19.43
CA PRO A 42 -5.85 -2.65 19.08
C PRO A 42 -6.41 -1.30 19.55
N ARG A 43 -6.03 -0.83 20.75
CA ARG A 43 -6.47 0.47 21.28
C ARG A 43 -6.01 1.64 20.42
N LEU A 44 -4.73 1.63 20.03
CA LEU A 44 -4.18 2.69 19.17
C LEU A 44 -4.89 2.73 17.82
N VAL A 45 -5.17 1.56 17.25
CA VAL A 45 -5.90 1.44 15.99
C VAL A 45 -7.33 1.95 16.12
N ASP A 46 -8.06 1.55 17.17
CA ASP A 46 -9.44 1.98 17.39
C ASP A 46 -9.51 3.49 17.65
N ASP A 47 -8.60 4.05 18.44
CA ASP A 47 -8.49 5.50 18.66
C ASP A 47 -8.22 6.25 17.34
N LEU A 48 -7.32 5.72 16.50
CA LEU A 48 -6.99 6.29 15.20
C LEU A 48 -8.20 6.25 14.24
N LEU A 49 -8.89 5.12 14.16
CA LEU A 49 -10.07 4.95 13.32
C LEU A 49 -11.24 5.83 13.79
N ALA A 50 -11.44 5.95 15.10
CA ALA A 50 -12.42 6.86 15.70
C ALA A 50 -12.06 8.32 15.39
N ARG A 51 -10.79 8.72 15.55
CA ARG A 51 -10.29 10.07 15.20
C ARG A 51 -10.51 10.40 13.73
N LEU A 52 -10.37 9.43 12.84
CA LEU A 52 -10.64 9.60 11.40
C LEU A 52 -12.13 9.43 11.04
N ARG A 53 -13.01 9.23 12.03
CA ARG A 53 -14.46 9.00 11.86
C ARG A 53 -14.74 7.85 10.89
N GLN A 54 -14.03 6.73 11.06
CA GLN A 54 -14.32 5.50 10.32
C GLN A 54 -15.62 4.89 10.89
N VAL A 55 -16.53 4.47 10.00
CA VAL A 55 -17.78 3.79 10.36
C VAL A 55 -17.70 2.35 9.89
N GLU A 56 -17.82 1.40 10.80
CA GLU A 56 -17.72 -0.02 10.49
C GLU A 56 -18.72 -0.47 9.42
N GLY A 57 -18.28 -1.34 8.51
CA GLY A 57 -19.10 -1.86 7.41
C GLY A 57 -19.37 -0.89 6.26
N GLN A 58 -18.94 0.38 6.37
CA GLN A 58 -19.15 1.38 5.32
C GLN A 58 -17.88 1.60 4.48
N PRO A 59 -18.03 1.90 3.17
CA PRO A 59 -16.94 2.46 2.38
C PRO A 59 -16.34 3.68 3.07
N TRP A 60 -15.04 3.87 2.93
CA TRP A 60 -14.30 4.88 3.68
C TRP A 60 -13.53 5.79 2.72
N PRO A 61 -13.52 7.13 2.88
CA PRO A 61 -12.74 7.98 1.99
C PRO A 61 -11.28 7.54 1.94
N MET A 62 -10.78 7.29 0.73
CA MET A 62 -9.45 6.72 0.52
C MET A 62 -8.36 7.57 1.17
N TRP A 63 -8.50 8.90 1.12
CA TRP A 63 -7.53 9.80 1.74
C TRP A 63 -7.39 9.58 3.26
N LYS A 64 -8.46 9.16 3.94
CA LYS A 64 -8.42 8.83 5.38
C LYS A 64 -7.69 7.52 5.63
N LEU A 65 -7.91 6.52 4.78
CA LEU A 65 -7.18 5.26 4.82
C LEU A 65 -5.68 5.47 4.61
N VAL A 66 -5.31 6.26 3.60
CA VAL A 66 -3.91 6.64 3.35
C VAL A 66 -3.32 7.37 4.54
N ALA A 67 -4.04 8.36 5.07
CA ALA A 67 -3.61 9.09 6.26
C ALA A 67 -3.43 8.19 7.49
N ALA A 68 -4.26 7.16 7.67
CA ALA A 68 -4.11 6.22 8.77
C ALA A 68 -2.75 5.51 8.72
N PHE A 69 -2.30 5.07 7.53
CA PHE A 69 -0.96 4.47 7.39
C PHE A 69 0.17 5.47 7.69
N TYR A 70 0.08 6.72 7.21
CA TYR A 70 1.09 7.73 7.55
C TYR A 70 1.12 8.05 9.05
N LEU A 71 -0.05 8.11 9.70
CA LEU A 71 -0.12 8.36 11.14
C LEU A 71 0.49 7.22 11.96
N VAL A 72 0.24 5.97 11.57
CA VAL A 72 0.93 4.80 12.16
C VAL A 72 2.44 4.90 11.95
N GLU A 73 2.89 5.24 10.74
CA GLU A 73 4.32 5.40 10.45
C GLU A 73 4.97 6.47 11.34
N VAL A 74 4.31 7.61 11.54
CA VAL A 74 4.81 8.70 12.40
C VAL A 74 4.79 8.31 13.88
N GLN A 75 3.74 7.63 14.35
CA GLN A 75 3.56 7.35 15.78
C GLN A 75 4.32 6.11 16.27
N ILE A 76 4.41 5.07 15.44
CA ILE A 76 4.99 3.77 15.81
C ILE A 76 6.34 3.57 15.10
N GLY A 77 6.49 4.13 13.90
CA GLY A 77 7.70 4.01 13.10
C GLY A 77 7.51 3.16 11.84
N HIS A 78 8.39 3.38 10.87
CA HIS A 78 8.36 2.77 9.54
C HIS A 78 8.26 1.23 9.51
N ASN A 79 8.88 0.54 10.46
CA ASN A 79 8.85 -0.92 10.52
C ASN A 79 7.44 -1.47 10.69
N SER A 80 6.54 -0.74 11.36
CA SER A 80 5.17 -1.17 11.56
C SER A 80 4.37 -1.17 10.25
N VAL A 81 4.51 -0.12 9.43
CA VAL A 81 3.84 -0.04 8.13
C VAL A 81 4.46 -0.95 7.09
N THR A 82 5.77 -1.22 7.17
CA THR A 82 6.41 -2.25 6.33
C THR A 82 5.87 -3.64 6.65
N GLN A 83 5.83 -4.02 7.93
CA GLN A 83 5.22 -5.29 8.34
C GLN A 83 3.74 -5.37 7.95
N ALA A 84 3.04 -4.23 7.97
CA ALA A 84 1.66 -4.17 7.56
C ALA A 84 1.47 -4.55 6.08
N GLY A 85 2.19 -3.90 5.17
CA GLY A 85 2.15 -4.23 3.74
C GLY A 85 2.53 -5.69 3.48
N GLU A 86 3.54 -6.18 4.19
CA GLU A 86 3.99 -7.57 4.07
C GLU A 86 2.92 -8.57 4.51
N ARG A 87 2.29 -8.34 5.67
CA ARG A 87 1.23 -9.20 6.19
C ARG A 87 0.05 -9.25 5.22
N ILE A 88 -0.45 -8.09 4.78
CA ILE A 88 -1.59 -8.01 3.85
C ILE A 88 -1.36 -8.88 2.63
N TYR A 89 -0.23 -8.72 1.93
CA TYR A 89 0.02 -9.45 0.68
C TYR A 89 0.49 -10.89 0.88
N SER A 90 1.08 -11.24 2.02
CA SER A 90 1.42 -12.63 2.32
C SER A 90 0.21 -13.48 2.75
N THR A 91 -0.85 -12.85 3.29
CA THR A 91 -2.04 -13.57 3.77
C THR A 91 -3.30 -13.35 2.93
N MET A 92 -3.31 -12.42 1.96
CA MET A 92 -4.51 -12.18 1.16
C MET A 92 -4.95 -13.45 0.41
N PRO A 93 -6.26 -13.63 0.18
CA PRO A 93 -6.80 -14.75 -0.58
C PRO A 93 -6.52 -14.55 -2.08
N TRP A 94 -5.31 -14.92 -2.52
CA TRP A 94 -4.91 -14.85 -3.92
C TRP A 94 -5.81 -15.72 -4.80
N PRO A 95 -6.22 -15.26 -6.00
CA PRO A 95 -7.02 -16.07 -6.90
C PRO A 95 -6.21 -17.28 -7.41
N PRO A 96 -6.86 -18.43 -7.71
CA PRO A 96 -6.16 -19.65 -8.13
C PRO A 96 -5.31 -19.52 -9.41
N THR A 97 -5.55 -18.47 -10.20
CA THR A 97 -4.80 -18.14 -11.41
C THR A 97 -3.44 -17.50 -11.12
N VAL A 98 -3.24 -16.92 -9.93
CA VAL A 98 -1.98 -16.31 -9.51
C VAL A 98 -1.13 -17.38 -8.82
N LYS A 99 -0.08 -17.86 -9.52
CA LYS A 99 0.73 -19.00 -9.06
C LYS A 99 2.20 -18.64 -8.84
N THR A 100 2.67 -17.60 -9.51
CA THR A 100 4.07 -17.17 -9.49
C THR A 100 4.21 -15.74 -8.97
N ILE A 101 5.45 -15.33 -8.67
CA ILE A 101 5.77 -13.94 -8.35
C ILE A 101 5.38 -13.02 -9.51
N ALA A 102 5.65 -13.43 -10.75
CA ALA A 102 5.31 -12.64 -11.93
C ALA A 102 3.80 -12.41 -12.03
N ASP A 103 3.00 -13.46 -11.81
CA ASP A 103 1.53 -13.34 -11.79
C ASP A 103 1.07 -12.38 -10.69
N ALA A 104 1.66 -12.48 -9.50
CA ALA A 104 1.29 -11.65 -8.36
C ALA A 104 1.64 -10.18 -8.57
N LEU A 105 2.82 -9.89 -9.13
CA LEU A 105 3.25 -8.53 -9.48
C LEU A 105 2.31 -7.90 -10.52
N ARG A 106 1.88 -8.65 -11.54
CA ARG A 106 0.87 -8.19 -12.51
C ARG A 106 -0.51 -7.98 -11.86
N PHE A 107 -0.90 -8.87 -10.94
CA PHE A 107 -2.19 -8.82 -10.25
C PHE A 107 -2.26 -7.68 -9.22
N THR A 108 -1.12 -7.13 -8.78
CA THR A 108 -1.06 -6.10 -7.72
C THR A 108 -1.91 -4.87 -8.07
N GLN A 109 -1.93 -4.45 -9.34
CA GLN A 109 -2.78 -3.36 -9.81
C GLN A 109 -4.27 -3.70 -9.67
N THR A 110 -4.67 -4.91 -10.07
CA THR A 110 -6.07 -5.37 -9.96
C THR A 110 -6.52 -5.40 -8.50
N ALA A 111 -5.74 -6.01 -7.61
CA ALA A 111 -6.02 -6.06 -6.18
C ALA A 111 -6.17 -4.66 -5.57
N TYR A 112 -5.29 -3.73 -5.98
CA TYR A 112 -5.35 -2.34 -5.57
C TYR A 112 -6.65 -1.67 -6.02
N LEU A 113 -7.02 -1.79 -7.31
CA LEU A 113 -8.25 -1.19 -7.81
C LEU A 113 -9.50 -1.78 -7.17
N GLU A 114 -9.55 -3.09 -6.94
CA GLU A 114 -10.68 -3.74 -6.26
C GLU A 114 -10.87 -3.21 -4.84
N SER A 115 -9.76 -3.01 -4.12
CA SER A 115 -9.76 -2.42 -2.78
C SER A 115 -10.25 -0.95 -2.78
N HIS A 116 -10.21 -0.29 -3.93
CA HIS A 116 -10.65 1.10 -4.13
C HIS A 116 -11.83 1.21 -5.11
N LEU A 117 -12.72 0.20 -5.09
CA LEU A 117 -14.00 0.20 -5.81
C LEU A 117 -13.86 0.46 -7.32
N ARG A 118 -12.76 -0.03 -7.92
CA ARG A 118 -12.41 0.12 -9.34
C ARG A 118 -12.29 1.57 -9.81
N THR A 119 -11.89 2.47 -8.91
CA THR A 119 -11.61 3.87 -9.24
C THR A 119 -10.53 3.98 -10.32
N PRO A 120 -10.63 4.92 -11.28
CA PRO A 120 -9.63 5.09 -12.34
C PRO A 120 -8.22 5.37 -11.81
N VAL A 121 -7.21 4.76 -12.45
CA VAL A 121 -5.78 4.95 -12.13
C VAL A 121 -5.38 6.43 -12.16
N SER A 122 -5.94 7.21 -13.08
CA SER A 122 -5.68 8.66 -13.17
C SER A 122 -6.08 9.44 -11.92
N ALA A 123 -6.98 8.91 -11.10
CA ALA A 123 -7.42 9.54 -9.85
C ALA A 123 -6.59 9.09 -8.64
N ILE A 124 -6.10 7.84 -8.62
CA ILE A 124 -5.55 7.21 -7.41
C ILE A 124 -4.13 6.65 -7.57
N GLY A 125 -3.51 6.86 -8.73
CA GLY A 125 -2.27 6.20 -9.11
C GLY A 125 -2.45 4.68 -9.22
N GLY A 126 -1.35 3.95 -9.09
CA GLY A 126 -1.39 2.50 -9.16
C GLY A 126 -0.02 1.85 -9.14
N TRP A 127 -0.04 0.54 -9.37
CA TRP A 127 1.08 -0.32 -9.60
C TRP A 127 1.21 -0.63 -11.09
N LYS A 128 2.43 -0.67 -11.61
CA LYS A 128 2.69 -1.00 -13.02
C LYS A 128 3.94 -1.83 -13.16
N VAL A 129 3.87 -2.90 -13.95
CA VAL A 129 5.08 -3.57 -14.43
C VAL A 129 5.67 -2.74 -15.57
N GLU A 130 6.85 -2.16 -15.35
CA GLU A 130 7.57 -1.36 -16.36
C GLU A 130 8.44 -2.23 -17.26
N SER A 131 9.05 -3.28 -16.70
CA SER A 131 9.80 -4.27 -17.47
C SER A 131 9.66 -5.66 -16.86
N GLU A 132 9.65 -6.67 -17.72
CA GLU A 132 9.56 -8.07 -17.33
C GLU A 132 10.61 -8.90 -18.08
N GLY A 133 11.32 -9.74 -17.35
CA GLY A 133 12.24 -10.74 -17.85
C GLY A 133 12.07 -12.07 -17.11
N PRO A 134 12.84 -13.11 -17.48
CA PRO A 134 12.68 -14.45 -16.93
C PRO A 134 12.83 -14.49 -15.40
N ASP A 135 13.82 -13.80 -14.85
CA ASP A 135 14.24 -13.84 -13.45
C ASP A 135 14.19 -12.46 -12.77
N ARG A 136 13.65 -11.45 -13.46
CA ARG A 136 13.63 -10.06 -12.99
C ARG A 136 12.41 -9.30 -13.49
N MET A 137 11.86 -8.44 -12.64
CA MET A 137 10.80 -7.49 -12.99
C MET A 137 11.05 -6.13 -12.36
N VAL A 138 10.63 -5.07 -13.04
CA VAL A 138 10.58 -3.72 -12.47
C VAL A 138 9.14 -3.34 -12.24
N LEU A 139 8.79 -3.10 -10.97
CA LEU A 139 7.48 -2.63 -10.53
C LEU A 139 7.56 -1.14 -10.17
N VAL A 140 6.65 -0.36 -10.74
CA VAL A 140 6.46 1.06 -10.43
C VAL A 140 5.28 1.20 -9.48
N ASP A 141 5.48 1.99 -8.43
CA ASP A 141 4.48 2.35 -7.44
C ASP A 141 4.21 3.86 -7.49
N GLU A 142 3.02 4.21 -7.94
CA GLU A 142 2.47 5.56 -8.02
C GLU A 142 1.32 5.75 -7.03
N THR A 143 1.06 4.77 -6.17
CA THR A 143 0.00 4.86 -5.16
C THR A 143 0.33 5.96 -4.14
N PRO A 144 -0.65 6.52 -3.42
CA PRO A 144 -0.39 7.56 -2.42
C PRO A 144 0.11 7.02 -1.07
N TYR A 145 0.21 5.70 -0.89
CA TYR A 145 0.57 5.05 0.37
C TYR A 145 2.05 5.28 0.75
N PRO A 146 2.44 5.18 2.04
CA PRO A 146 3.83 5.32 2.45
C PRO A 146 4.78 4.39 1.67
N CYS A 147 5.97 4.86 1.32
CA CYS A 147 6.96 4.02 0.62
C CYS A 147 7.35 2.78 1.42
N HIS A 148 7.40 2.88 2.75
CA HIS A 148 7.71 1.74 3.62
C HIS A 148 6.58 0.70 3.62
N PHE A 149 5.32 1.12 3.50
CA PHE A 149 4.20 0.21 3.30
C PHE A 149 4.32 -0.53 1.96
N SER A 150 4.61 0.20 0.88
CA SER A 150 4.82 -0.37 -0.45
C SER A 150 6.00 -1.35 -0.53
N GLU A 151 7.09 -1.07 0.18
CA GLU A 151 8.21 -2.02 0.36
C GLU A 151 7.73 -3.30 1.05
N GLY A 152 6.87 -3.16 2.06
CA GLY A 152 6.16 -4.26 2.69
C GLY A 152 5.33 -5.08 1.70
N VAL A 153 4.54 -4.43 0.84
CA VAL A 153 3.74 -5.11 -0.21
C VAL A 153 4.62 -5.99 -1.09
N VAL A 154 5.73 -5.45 -1.59
CA VAL A 154 6.70 -6.20 -2.41
C VAL A 154 7.26 -7.39 -1.62
N ALA A 155 7.66 -7.17 -0.36
CA ALA A 155 8.15 -8.23 0.53
C ALA A 155 7.08 -9.32 0.79
N GLY A 156 5.81 -8.95 0.94
CA GLY A 156 4.68 -9.87 1.16
C GLY A 156 4.42 -10.78 -0.04
N ILE A 157 4.41 -10.20 -1.24
CA ILE A 157 4.31 -10.95 -2.51
C ILE A 157 5.46 -11.95 -2.61
N CYS A 158 6.67 -11.45 -2.38
CA CYS A 158 7.90 -12.21 -2.36
C CYS A 158 7.83 -13.40 -1.38
N ARG A 159 7.39 -13.16 -0.15
CA ARG A 159 7.21 -14.19 0.89
C ARG A 159 6.16 -15.23 0.49
N LYS A 160 5.10 -14.84 -0.22
CA LYS A 160 4.02 -15.74 -0.62
C LYS A 160 4.41 -16.69 -1.76
N PHE A 161 5.08 -16.17 -2.77
CA PHE A 161 5.25 -16.86 -4.05
C PHE A 161 6.67 -17.33 -4.35
N SER A 162 7.65 -16.95 -3.52
CA SER A 162 9.01 -17.43 -3.68
C SER A 162 9.31 -18.62 -2.78
N ARG A 163 9.95 -19.65 -3.34
CA ARG A 163 10.51 -20.77 -2.56
C ARG A 163 11.82 -20.41 -1.86
N GLN A 164 12.52 -19.40 -2.36
CA GLN A 164 13.74 -18.85 -1.77
C GLN A 164 13.48 -17.40 -1.36
N ARG A 165 14.40 -16.72 -0.68
CA ARG A 165 14.21 -15.29 -0.42
C ARG A 165 14.47 -14.52 -1.72
N PRO A 166 13.45 -13.97 -2.39
CA PRO A 166 13.70 -13.11 -3.53
C PRO A 166 14.34 -11.82 -3.03
N ASN A 167 15.11 -11.17 -3.89
CA ASN A 167 15.76 -9.91 -3.56
C ASN A 167 15.02 -8.79 -4.29
N TYR A 168 14.82 -7.67 -3.60
CA TYR A 168 14.31 -6.46 -4.24
C TYR A 168 15.18 -5.27 -3.85
N ARG A 169 15.35 -4.34 -4.77
CA ARG A 169 16.01 -3.06 -4.52
C ARG A 169 15.23 -1.91 -5.12
N ARG A 170 15.29 -0.76 -4.46
CA ARG A 170 14.73 0.49 -4.98
C ARG A 170 15.65 1.08 -6.04
N LEU A 171 15.14 1.33 -7.23
CA LEU A 171 15.87 2.01 -8.30
C LEU A 171 15.76 3.53 -8.14
N ALA A 172 16.82 4.24 -8.50
CA ALA A 172 16.90 5.71 -8.42
C ALA A 172 16.31 6.29 -7.12
N PRO A 173 16.84 5.92 -5.93
CA PRO A 173 16.21 6.26 -4.65
C PRO A 173 16.03 7.77 -4.42
N HIS A 174 16.87 8.61 -5.03
CA HIS A 174 16.79 10.08 -4.98
C HIS A 174 15.63 10.67 -5.77
N THR A 175 15.00 9.92 -6.68
CA THR A 175 13.78 10.35 -7.40
C THR A 175 12.53 9.63 -6.91
N SER A 176 12.63 8.83 -5.83
CA SER A 176 11.51 8.05 -5.28
C SER A 176 10.46 8.95 -4.61
N ARG A 177 9.25 8.42 -4.34
CA ARG A 177 8.21 9.17 -3.60
C ARG A 177 8.69 9.61 -2.21
N ARG A 178 9.58 8.83 -1.57
CA ARG A 178 10.21 9.19 -0.28
C ARG A 178 11.12 10.41 -0.39
N ALA A 179 11.73 10.62 -1.56
CA ALA A 179 12.60 11.77 -1.85
C ALA A 179 11.84 12.96 -2.49
N GLY A 180 10.50 12.95 -2.46
CA GLY A 180 9.67 14.01 -3.04
C GLY A 180 9.26 13.78 -4.50
N GLY A 181 9.64 12.64 -5.10
CA GLY A 181 9.17 12.22 -6.42
C GLY A 181 7.71 11.79 -6.44
N THR A 182 7.22 11.40 -7.62
CA THR A 182 5.83 10.97 -7.84
C THR A 182 5.67 9.46 -7.96
N SER A 183 6.77 8.71 -8.13
CA SER A 183 6.75 7.26 -8.22
C SER A 183 7.99 6.63 -7.58
N THR A 184 7.87 5.38 -7.17
CA THR A 184 8.99 4.58 -6.67
C THR A 184 9.11 3.34 -7.53
N ARG A 185 10.34 3.00 -7.95
CA ARG A 185 10.63 1.81 -8.74
C ARG A 185 11.33 0.75 -7.90
N TYR A 186 10.87 -0.47 -8.02
CA TYR A 186 11.43 -1.65 -7.37
C TYR A 186 11.87 -2.62 -8.45
N GLU A 187 13.14 -2.98 -8.46
CA GLU A 187 13.62 -4.15 -9.19
C GLU A 187 13.49 -5.35 -8.27
N ILE A 188 12.74 -6.36 -8.71
CA ILE A 188 12.54 -7.63 -8.01
C ILE A 188 13.23 -8.70 -8.84
N THR A 189 14.19 -9.39 -8.22
CA THR A 189 14.87 -10.56 -8.78
C THR A 189 14.38 -11.82 -8.07
N TYR A 190 14.03 -12.83 -8.85
CA TYR A 190 13.46 -14.07 -8.34
C TYR A 190 13.88 -15.28 -9.16
N ILE A 191 13.82 -16.45 -8.55
CA ILE A 191 13.95 -17.72 -9.26
C ILE A 191 12.56 -18.12 -9.76
N PRO A 192 12.38 -18.35 -11.07
CA PRO A 192 11.12 -18.84 -11.63
C PRO A 192 10.66 -20.14 -10.95
N ALA A 193 9.35 -20.32 -10.82
CA ALA A 193 8.74 -21.46 -10.14
C ALA A 193 8.78 -22.75 -10.96
#